data_AF-A0A3A9JNI9-F1
#
_entry.id   AF-A0A3A9JNI9-F1
#
_cell.length_a   1.000
_cell.length_b   1.000
_cell.length_c   1.000
_cell.angle_alpha   90.00
_cell.angle_beta   90.00
_cell.angle_gamma   90.00
#
_symmetry.space_group_name_H-M   'P 1'
#
loop_
_entity.id
_entity.type
_entity.pdbx_description
1 polymer ?
#
loop_
_entity_poly.entity_id
_entity_poly.type
_entity_poly.pdbx_seq_one_letter_code
_entity_poly.pdbx_strand_id
1 'polypeptide(L)'
;MALHLPSTATGASSMTGFVLSRTRRKSSSLPATATPEQGFRNRDKVLRNTLLECRDVPSYVLEIQKLWDDAAESFLTIGRYLVQAKQNLKHGEFEQMIRHELPFDKNVAHRLRRVAEDIDKGRLDASKLPRNYTTIYRFVTMNDALLERAQQEGVMHPEVTHRQIHTFLRQVRDEQMVSIQAVNYNEVTDQYSTLRKEISALEKILEEKRGLLRKIEDELKRSELGVIEGTKVF
;
A
#
# COMPACT_ATOMS: atom_id res chain seq x y z
N MET A 1 42.84 40.38 -14.77
CA MET A 1 42.61 39.77 -13.44
C MET A 1 41.18 39.23 -13.46
N ALA A 2 40.96 38.05 -14.03
CA ALA A 2 40.86 36.74 -13.33
C ALA A 2 39.59 36.69 -12.46
N LEU A 3 38.44 36.27 -13.01
CA LEU A 3 37.95 34.87 -13.12
C LEU A 3 37.99 34.11 -11.79
N HIS A 4 36.82 33.77 -11.24
CA HIS A 4 36.37 32.37 -11.03
C HIS A 4 35.07 32.32 -10.20
N LEU A 5 34.02 31.73 -10.79
CA LEU A 5 33.14 30.81 -10.05
C LEU A 5 33.89 29.48 -9.90
N PRO A 6 33.67 28.74 -8.80
CA PRO A 6 32.81 27.54 -8.87
C PRO A 6 31.99 27.39 -7.56
N SER A 7 31.16 26.39 -7.29
CA SER A 7 30.39 25.36 -8.00
C SER A 7 29.97 24.36 -6.90
N THR A 8 28.85 23.65 -7.11
CA THR A 8 28.42 22.39 -6.44
C THR A 8 28.06 22.46 -4.94
N ALA A 9 26.82 22.21 -4.52
CA ALA A 9 25.96 21.02 -4.64
C ALA A 9 26.10 20.05 -3.44
N THR A 10 24.94 19.46 -3.13
CA THR A 10 24.74 18.20 -2.41
C THR A 10 24.54 18.33 -0.90
N GLY A 11 23.30 18.67 -0.53
CA GLY A 11 22.75 18.31 0.77
C GLY A 11 22.68 16.78 0.88
N ALA A 12 23.59 16.21 1.68
CA ALA A 12 23.50 14.83 2.12
C ALA A 12 22.24 14.67 2.99
N SER A 13 21.30 13.86 2.51
CA SER A 13 20.13 13.44 3.27
C SER A 13 20.59 12.69 4.52
N SER A 14 20.23 13.26 5.67
CA SER A 14 20.41 12.72 7.00
C SER A 14 19.84 11.31 7.12
N MET A 15 20.70 10.31 7.25
CA MET A 15 20.35 9.04 7.86
C MET A 15 20.21 9.26 9.37
N THR A 16 18.96 9.43 9.81
CA THR A 16 18.58 9.19 11.21
C THR A 16 18.84 7.71 11.48
N GLY A 17 19.64 7.28 12.47
CA GLY A 17 20.10 7.92 13.68
C GLY A 17 20.00 6.85 14.76
N PHE A 18 20.99 5.95 14.82
CA PHE A 18 21.12 4.94 15.86
C PHE A 18 21.53 5.66 17.16
N VAL A 19 20.57 5.97 18.03
CA VAL A 19 20.83 6.69 19.28
C VAL A 19 21.34 5.69 20.33
N LEU A 20 22.65 5.65 20.57
CA LEU A 20 23.22 5.06 21.79
C LEU A 20 22.94 6.01 22.96
N SER A 21 21.94 5.68 23.79
CA SER A 21 21.75 6.33 25.08
C SER A 21 22.82 5.81 26.07
N ARG A 22 23.66 6.73 26.55
CA ARG A 22 24.75 6.46 27.51
C ARG A 22 24.23 6.43 28.96
N THR A 23 24.70 5.42 29.69
CA THR A 23 24.95 5.33 31.14
C THR A 23 23.77 5.39 32.12
N ARG A 24 23.34 4.21 32.58
CA ARG A 24 22.69 4.04 33.89
C ARG A 24 23.69 3.43 34.88
N ARG A 25 23.80 4.05 36.05
CA ARG A 25 24.74 3.74 37.14
C ARG A 25 24.59 2.30 37.63
N LYS A 26 25.74 1.70 37.94
CA LYS A 26 25.96 0.37 38.49
C LYS A 26 25.41 0.30 39.93
N SER A 27 24.26 -0.34 40.15
CA SER A 27 23.85 -0.79 41.48
C SER A 27 24.39 -2.20 41.71
N SER A 28 25.37 -2.31 42.59
CA SER A 28 25.88 -3.57 43.12
C SER A 28 24.78 -4.28 43.90
N SER A 29 24.22 -5.34 43.32
CA SER A 29 23.54 -6.40 44.06
C SER A 29 24.21 -7.72 43.68
N LEU A 30 24.45 -8.54 44.71
CA LEU A 30 25.18 -9.81 44.68
C LEU A 30 24.64 -10.75 43.58
N PRO A 31 25.47 -11.63 43.01
CA PRO A 31 25.02 -12.51 41.93
C PRO A 31 24.00 -13.51 42.49
N ALA A 32 22.74 -13.30 42.12
CA ALA A 32 21.74 -14.35 42.19
C ALA A 32 22.28 -15.56 41.42
N THR A 33 22.23 -16.71 42.07
CA THR A 33 22.67 -18.02 41.61
C THR A 33 22.39 -18.17 40.11
N ALA A 34 23.43 -18.15 39.29
CA ALA A 34 23.31 -18.36 37.85
C ALA A 34 22.83 -19.80 37.64
N THR A 35 21.52 -19.97 37.42
CA THR A 35 20.93 -21.25 37.00
C THR A 35 21.68 -21.75 35.76
N PRO A 36 22.01 -23.07 35.67
CA PRO A 36 22.79 -23.64 34.57
C PRO A 36 22.29 -23.24 33.18
N GLU A 37 20.97 -23.06 33.03
CA GLU A 37 20.31 -22.63 31.79
C GLU A 37 20.80 -21.26 31.26
N GLN A 38 21.18 -20.33 32.14
CA GLN A 38 21.70 -19.01 31.72
C GLN A 38 23.12 -19.11 31.14
N GLY A 39 23.92 -20.08 31.62
CA GLY A 39 25.27 -20.32 31.13
C GLY A 39 25.28 -20.92 29.71
N PHE A 40 24.38 -21.86 29.43
CA PHE A 40 24.24 -22.46 28.08
C PHE A 40 23.73 -21.45 27.06
N ARG A 41 22.68 -20.68 27.37
CA ARG A 41 22.16 -19.63 26.47
C ARG A 41 23.18 -18.56 26.13
N ASN A 42 24.00 -18.16 27.10
CA ASN A 42 25.08 -17.20 26.85
C ASN A 42 26.19 -17.78 25.97
N ARG A 43 26.55 -19.06 26.13
CA ARG A 43 27.54 -19.72 25.27
C ARG A 43 27.05 -19.81 23.82
N ASP A 44 25.82 -20.27 23.59
CA ASP A 44 25.27 -20.35 22.22
C ASP A 44 25.16 -18.99 21.55
N LYS A 45 24.76 -17.96 22.31
CA LYS A 45 24.71 -16.58 21.81
C LYS A 45 26.10 -16.04 21.47
N VAL A 46 27.09 -16.29 22.31
CA VAL A 46 28.49 -15.90 22.06
C VAL A 46 29.00 -16.60 20.81
N LEU A 47 28.75 -17.90 20.65
CA LEU A 47 29.16 -18.66 19.47
C LEU A 47 28.50 -18.15 18.19
N ARG A 48 27.18 -17.88 18.21
CA ARG A 48 26.45 -17.38 17.03
C ARG A 48 26.93 -16.00 16.56
N ASN A 49 27.28 -15.12 17.50
CA ASN A 49 27.71 -13.75 17.18
C ASN A 49 29.24 -13.56 17.28
N THR A 50 30.03 -14.64 17.27
CA THR A 50 31.49 -14.54 17.26
C THR A 50 31.94 -14.03 15.90
N LEU A 51 32.71 -12.94 15.90
CA LEU A 51 33.27 -12.38 14.67
C LEU A 51 34.32 -13.35 14.11
N LEU A 52 34.08 -13.86 12.90
CA LEU A 52 35.03 -14.69 12.18
C LEU A 52 36.01 -13.82 11.38
N GLU A 53 37.30 -14.16 11.43
CA GLU A 53 38.31 -13.54 10.57
C GLU A 53 38.12 -13.98 9.11
N CYS A 54 37.35 -13.18 8.35
CA CYS A 54 37.15 -13.40 6.93
C CYS A 54 38.33 -12.80 6.14
N ARG A 55 38.89 -13.59 5.20
CA ARG A 55 40.09 -13.20 4.42
C ARG A 55 39.81 -12.85 2.96
N ASP A 56 38.60 -13.14 2.48
CA ASP A 56 38.17 -12.89 1.10
C ASP A 56 36.68 -12.49 1.03
N VAL A 57 36.28 -11.93 -0.10
CA VAL A 57 34.90 -11.47 -0.35
C VAL A 57 33.87 -12.60 -0.16
N PRO A 58 34.07 -13.83 -0.69
CA PRO A 58 33.12 -14.92 -0.49
C PRO A 58 32.89 -15.27 1.00
N SER A 59 33.94 -15.30 1.82
CA SER A 59 33.80 -15.57 3.26
C SER A 59 32.99 -14.49 3.96
N TYR A 60 33.21 -13.21 3.62
CA TYR A 60 32.41 -12.11 4.15
C TYR A 60 30.94 -12.23 3.74
N VAL A 61 30.66 -12.53 2.46
CA VAL A 61 29.29 -12.67 1.96
C VAL A 61 28.56 -13.79 2.71
N LEU A 62 29.19 -14.95 2.86
CA LEU A 62 28.60 -16.10 3.54
C LEU A 62 28.28 -15.81 5.01
N GLU A 63 29.23 -15.24 5.78
CA GLU A 63 29.00 -14.98 7.19
C GLU A 63 27.95 -13.88 7.41
N ILE A 64 27.95 -12.83 6.59
CA ILE A 64 26.93 -11.77 6.65
C ILE A 64 25.54 -12.34 6.30
N GLN A 65 25.43 -13.17 5.26
CA GLN A 65 24.17 -13.81 4.89
C GLN A 65 23.63 -14.70 6.01
N LYS A 66 24.49 -15.52 6.63
CA LYS A 66 24.10 -16.34 7.77
C LYS A 66 23.57 -15.51 8.95
N LEU A 67 24.29 -14.45 9.35
CA LEU A 67 23.83 -13.57 10.43
C LEU A 67 22.52 -12.85 10.09
N TRP A 68 22.36 -12.49 8.82
CA TRP A 68 21.12 -11.89 8.31
C TRP A 68 19.94 -12.87 8.37
N ASP A 69 20.17 -14.13 8.02
CA ASP A 69 19.19 -15.21 8.09
C ASP A 69 18.75 -15.47 9.54
N ASP A 70 19.71 -15.60 10.46
CA ASP A 70 19.46 -15.78 11.89
C ASP A 70 18.63 -14.62 12.47
N ALA A 71 18.90 -13.39 12.01
CA ALA A 71 18.12 -12.22 12.39
C ALA A 71 16.67 -12.30 11.86
N ALA A 72 16.48 -12.72 10.61
CA ALA A 72 15.16 -12.90 10.02
C ALA A 72 14.32 -13.95 10.78
N GLU A 73 14.92 -15.10 11.11
CA GLU A 73 14.27 -16.13 11.93
C GLU A 73 13.94 -15.64 13.34
N SER A 74 14.83 -14.84 13.93
CA SER A 74 14.61 -14.22 15.24
C SER A 74 13.41 -13.28 15.19
N PHE A 75 13.26 -12.45 14.16
CA PHE A 75 12.08 -11.58 13.99
C PHE A 75 10.79 -12.37 13.85
N LEU A 76 10.77 -13.47 13.10
CA LEU A 76 9.61 -14.34 12.99
C LEU A 76 9.25 -14.95 14.34
N THR A 77 10.25 -15.43 15.08
CA THR A 77 10.07 -16.00 16.43
C THR A 77 9.51 -14.97 17.41
N ILE A 78 10.01 -13.73 17.37
CA ILE A 78 9.44 -12.61 18.16
C ILE A 78 7.97 -12.41 17.78
N GLY A 79 7.64 -12.42 16.48
CA GLY A 79 6.26 -12.34 16.00
C GLY A 79 5.35 -13.41 16.60
N ARG A 80 5.81 -14.67 16.66
CA ARG A 80 5.08 -15.79 17.27
C ARG A 80 4.85 -15.60 18.77
N TYR A 81 5.86 -15.13 19.51
CA TYR A 81 5.68 -14.77 20.92
C TYR A 81 4.67 -13.64 21.12
N LEU A 82 4.62 -12.66 20.21
CA LEU A 82 3.60 -11.60 20.27
C LEU A 82 2.19 -12.13 20.00
N VAL A 83 2.03 -13.14 19.13
CA VAL A 83 0.75 -13.84 18.94
C VAL A 83 0.33 -14.54 20.23
N GLN A 84 1.24 -15.34 20.80
CA GLN A 84 1.00 -16.08 22.03
C GLN A 84 0.68 -15.15 23.22
N ALA A 85 1.44 -14.07 23.39
CA ALA A 85 1.22 -13.09 24.46
C ALA A 85 -0.15 -12.42 24.33
N LYS A 86 -0.57 -12.07 23.10
CA LYS A 86 -1.89 -11.48 22.87
C LYS A 86 -3.04 -12.44 23.20
N GLN A 87 -2.83 -13.75 23.08
CA GLN A 87 -3.82 -14.78 23.40
C GLN A 87 -3.89 -15.10 24.90
N ASN A 88 -2.75 -15.05 25.59
CA ASN A 88 -2.64 -15.57 26.96
C ASN A 88 -2.67 -14.49 28.06
N LEU A 89 -2.29 -13.25 27.74
CA LEU A 89 -2.28 -12.16 28.73
C LEU A 89 -3.68 -11.58 28.94
N LYS A 90 -3.93 -10.99 30.11
CA LYS A 90 -5.20 -10.34 30.40
C LYS A 90 -5.36 -9.06 29.57
N HIS A 91 -6.60 -8.60 29.45
CA HIS A 91 -6.90 -7.37 28.73
C HIS A 91 -6.05 -6.19 29.25
N GLY A 92 -5.33 -5.52 28.34
CA GLY A 92 -4.47 -4.37 28.66
C GLY A 92 -3.03 -4.72 29.08
N GLU A 93 -2.74 -5.92 29.54
CA GLU A 93 -1.36 -6.34 29.91
C GLU A 93 -0.46 -6.39 28.67
N PHE A 94 -0.99 -6.88 27.54
CA PHE A 94 -0.28 -6.94 26.27
C PHE A 94 0.17 -5.54 25.79
N GLU A 95 -0.73 -4.57 25.82
CA GLU A 95 -0.43 -3.19 25.46
C GLU A 95 0.59 -2.53 26.40
N GLN A 96 0.50 -2.81 27.71
CA GLN A 96 1.45 -2.30 28.70
C GLN A 96 2.84 -2.88 28.50
N MET A 97 2.95 -4.20 28.30
CA MET A 97 4.21 -4.90 28.00
C MET A 97 4.90 -4.27 26.78
N ILE A 98 4.17 -4.06 25.68
CA ILE A 98 4.72 -3.43 24.48
C ILE A 98 5.21 -2.02 24.76
N ARG A 99 4.43 -1.21 25.50
CA ARG A 99 4.75 0.21 25.71
C ARG A 99 5.94 0.41 26.66
N HIS A 100 6.10 -0.46 27.65
CA HIS A 100 6.99 -0.19 28.79
C HIS A 100 8.16 -1.17 28.92
N GLU A 101 8.06 -2.39 28.38
CA GLU A 101 9.05 -3.45 28.61
C GLU A 101 9.83 -3.85 27.35
N LEU A 102 9.29 -3.61 26.16
CA LEU A 102 9.92 -4.00 24.90
C LEU A 102 10.75 -2.87 24.26
N PRO A 103 11.81 -3.22 23.51
CA PRO A 103 12.70 -2.23 22.88
C PRO A 103 12.14 -1.65 21.57
N PHE A 104 10.84 -1.75 21.32
CA PHE A 104 10.17 -1.28 20.11
C PHE A 104 8.72 -0.90 20.38
N ASP A 105 8.13 -0.15 19.45
CA ASP A 105 6.77 0.37 19.60
C ASP A 105 5.68 -0.62 19.17
N LYS A 106 4.42 -0.18 19.35
CA LYS A 106 3.22 -0.92 18.95
C LYS A 106 3.15 -1.20 17.45
N ASN A 107 3.72 -0.34 16.61
CA ASN A 107 3.69 -0.52 15.16
C ASN A 107 4.60 -1.68 14.74
N VAL A 108 5.83 -1.73 15.26
CA VAL A 108 6.76 -2.85 15.05
C VAL A 108 6.14 -4.15 15.58
N ALA A 109 5.60 -4.14 16.80
CA ALA A 109 4.92 -5.30 17.38
C ALA A 109 3.76 -5.79 16.51
N HIS A 110 2.93 -4.87 15.99
CA HIS A 110 1.84 -5.21 15.09
C HIS A 110 2.34 -5.88 13.80
N ARG A 111 3.39 -5.33 13.17
CA ARG A 111 3.94 -5.86 11.92
C ARG A 111 4.50 -7.26 12.11
N LEU A 112 5.34 -7.47 13.12
CA LEU A 112 5.94 -8.77 13.43
C LEU A 112 4.88 -9.83 13.70
N ARG A 113 3.88 -9.50 14.54
CA ARG A 113 2.77 -10.40 14.85
C ARG A 113 1.98 -10.78 13.59
N ARG A 114 1.62 -9.80 12.76
CA ARG A 114 0.83 -10.02 11.54
C ARG A 114 1.58 -10.88 10.52
N VAL A 115 2.88 -10.66 10.37
CA VAL A 115 3.76 -11.50 9.53
C VAL A 115 3.76 -12.96 10.01
N ALA A 116 3.95 -13.18 11.31
CA ALA A 116 3.93 -14.52 11.88
C ALA A 116 2.57 -15.21 11.68
N GLU A 117 1.46 -14.49 11.92
CA GLU A 117 0.11 -15.04 11.73
C GLU A 117 -0.17 -15.48 10.30
N ASP A 118 0.17 -14.66 9.31
CA ASP A 118 -0.08 -14.97 7.90
C ASP A 118 0.80 -16.15 7.41
N ILE A 119 2.03 -16.28 7.91
CA ILE A 119 2.90 -17.42 7.61
C ILE A 119 2.40 -18.69 8.29
N ASP A 120 2.12 -18.64 9.60
CA ASP A 120 1.72 -19.83 10.36
C ASP A 120 0.33 -20.36 9.94
N LYS A 121 -0.54 -19.49 9.39
CA LYS A 121 -1.80 -19.88 8.76
C LYS A 121 -1.66 -20.40 7.32
N GLY A 122 -0.45 -20.37 6.74
CA GLY A 122 -0.19 -20.80 5.38
C GLY A 122 -0.67 -19.85 4.28
N ARG A 123 -1.08 -18.62 4.62
CA ARG A 123 -1.44 -17.58 3.64
C ARG A 123 -0.19 -17.08 2.90
N LEU A 124 0.96 -17.06 3.57
CA LEU A 124 2.25 -16.74 2.98
C LEU A 124 3.21 -17.91 3.16
N ASP A 125 3.91 -18.26 2.10
CA ASP A 125 4.97 -19.28 2.12
C ASP A 125 6.29 -18.62 2.51
N ALA A 126 6.79 -18.92 3.71
CA ALA A 126 8.04 -18.37 4.24
C ALA A 126 9.24 -18.59 3.30
N SER A 127 9.26 -19.68 2.52
CA SER A 127 10.37 -19.99 1.61
C SER A 127 10.44 -19.06 0.39
N LYS A 128 9.33 -18.42 0.04
CA LYS A 128 9.21 -17.51 -1.12
C LYS A 128 9.30 -16.05 -0.73
N LEU A 129 9.54 -15.75 0.54
CA LEU A 129 9.50 -14.40 1.08
C LEU A 129 10.90 -13.83 1.31
N PRO A 130 11.04 -12.49 1.23
CA PRO A 130 12.29 -11.82 1.56
C PRO A 130 12.59 -11.93 3.05
N ARG A 131 13.88 -11.98 3.38
CA ARG A 131 14.40 -12.18 4.74
C ARG A 131 14.37 -10.91 5.60
N ASN A 132 13.33 -10.09 5.46
CA ASN A 132 13.13 -8.85 6.21
C ASN A 132 11.64 -8.64 6.49
N TYR A 133 11.27 -8.61 7.77
CA TYR A 133 9.88 -8.44 8.20
C TYR A 133 9.20 -7.19 7.63
N THR A 134 9.93 -6.11 7.38
CA THR A 134 9.35 -4.87 6.81
C THR A 134 8.92 -5.08 5.37
N THR A 135 9.72 -5.82 4.60
CA THR A 135 9.38 -6.20 3.23
C THR A 135 8.23 -7.21 3.23
N ILE A 136 8.29 -8.24 4.07
CA ILE A 136 7.23 -9.25 4.20
C ILE A 136 5.90 -8.60 4.55
N TYR A 137 5.90 -7.64 5.49
CA TYR A 137 4.70 -6.94 5.92
C TYR A 137 3.96 -6.24 4.77
N ARG A 138 4.65 -5.85 3.69
CA ARG A 138 3.99 -5.30 2.50
C ARG A 138 3.09 -6.34 1.82
N PHE A 139 3.54 -7.59 1.72
CA PHE A 139 2.72 -8.69 1.21
C PHE A 139 1.55 -9.00 2.15
N VAL A 140 1.80 -9.01 3.45
CA VAL A 140 0.74 -9.19 4.46
C VAL A 140 -0.40 -8.18 4.31
N THR A 141 -0.10 -6.94 3.90
CA THR A 141 -1.11 -5.90 3.66
C THR A 141 -1.86 -6.02 2.34
N MET A 142 -1.44 -6.90 1.42
CA MET A 142 -2.12 -7.14 0.15
C MET A 142 -3.34 -8.05 0.36
N ASN A 143 -4.35 -7.95 -0.51
CA ASN A 143 -5.44 -8.93 -0.55
C ASN A 143 -5.00 -10.20 -1.32
N ASP A 144 -5.80 -11.26 -1.27
CA ASP A 144 -5.42 -12.55 -1.88
C ASP A 144 -5.22 -12.44 -3.40
N ALA A 145 -6.08 -11.70 -4.10
CA ALA A 145 -5.96 -11.46 -5.53
C ALA A 145 -4.62 -10.78 -5.91
N LEU A 146 -4.17 -9.81 -5.12
CA LEU A 146 -2.88 -9.16 -5.33
C LEU A 146 -1.70 -10.06 -4.98
N LEU A 147 -1.84 -10.94 -3.99
CA LEU A 147 -0.81 -11.93 -3.64
C LEU A 147 -0.62 -12.95 -4.76
N GLU A 148 -1.72 -13.48 -5.30
CA GLU A 148 -1.69 -14.37 -6.47
C GLU A 148 -1.05 -13.70 -7.67
N ARG A 149 -1.43 -12.45 -7.95
CA ARG A 149 -0.83 -11.67 -9.03
C ARG A 149 0.66 -11.42 -8.80
N ALA A 150 1.07 -11.07 -7.58
CA ALA A 150 2.48 -10.88 -7.24
C ALA A 150 3.30 -12.17 -7.41
N GLN A 151 2.70 -13.32 -7.13
CA GLN A 151 3.32 -14.62 -7.37
C GLN A 151 3.43 -14.93 -8.87
N GLN A 152 2.38 -14.66 -9.66
CA GLN A 152 2.39 -14.87 -11.12
C GLN A 152 3.40 -13.96 -11.83
N GLU A 153 3.51 -12.70 -11.40
CA GLU A 153 4.46 -11.72 -11.96
C GLU A 153 5.89 -11.88 -11.41
N GLY A 154 6.13 -12.86 -10.54
CA GLY A 154 7.46 -13.15 -10.01
C GLY A 154 8.00 -12.05 -9.08
N VAL A 155 7.13 -11.30 -8.42
CA VAL A 155 7.47 -10.27 -7.42
C VAL A 155 7.55 -10.88 -6.00
N MET A 156 7.08 -12.11 -5.82
CA MET A 156 7.17 -12.85 -4.55
C MET A 156 8.36 -13.82 -4.58
N HIS A 157 9.54 -13.34 -4.18
CA HIS A 157 10.76 -14.15 -4.06
C HIS A 157 11.71 -13.61 -2.96
N PRO A 158 12.68 -14.40 -2.46
CA PRO A 158 13.58 -13.99 -1.37
C PRO A 158 14.41 -12.72 -1.65
N GLU A 159 14.85 -12.54 -2.89
CA GLU A 159 15.69 -11.40 -3.30
C GLU A 159 14.89 -10.14 -3.67
N VAL A 160 13.57 -10.11 -3.43
CA VAL A 160 12.75 -8.98 -3.87
C VAL A 160 13.10 -7.71 -3.11
N THR A 161 13.32 -6.63 -3.85
CA THR A 161 13.62 -5.31 -3.29
C THR A 161 12.34 -4.52 -2.99
N HIS A 162 12.44 -3.58 -2.05
CA HIS A 162 11.38 -2.59 -1.80
C HIS A 162 10.95 -1.84 -3.07
N ARG A 163 11.91 -1.54 -3.96
CA ARG A 163 11.64 -0.83 -5.20
C ARG A 163 10.79 -1.67 -6.14
N GLN A 164 11.09 -2.96 -6.30
CA GLN A 164 10.29 -3.86 -7.15
C GLN A 164 8.85 -3.97 -6.65
N ILE A 165 8.65 -4.16 -5.34
CA ILE A 165 7.30 -4.22 -4.75
C ILE A 165 6.54 -2.90 -4.98
N HIS A 166 7.21 -1.76 -4.81
CA HIS A 166 6.58 -0.46 -5.04
C HIS A 166 6.21 -0.25 -6.51
N THR A 167 7.08 -0.64 -7.44
CA THR A 167 6.79 -0.58 -8.88
C THR A 167 5.58 -1.44 -9.23
N PHE A 168 5.54 -2.68 -8.74
CA PHE A 168 4.40 -3.59 -8.91
C PHE A 168 3.10 -2.97 -8.41
N LEU A 169 3.07 -2.49 -7.16
CA LEU A 169 1.88 -1.87 -6.58
C LEU A 169 1.44 -0.62 -7.36
N ARG A 170 2.39 0.15 -7.89
CA ARG A 170 2.10 1.32 -8.74
C ARG A 170 1.48 0.89 -10.08
N GLN A 171 2.02 -0.14 -10.72
CA GLN A 171 1.49 -0.67 -11.99
C GLN A 171 0.05 -1.15 -11.82
N VAL A 172 -0.22 -1.98 -10.81
CA VAL A 172 -1.57 -2.45 -10.47
C VAL A 172 -2.54 -1.28 -10.29
N ARG A 173 -2.14 -0.25 -9.54
CA ARG A 173 -2.99 0.92 -9.29
C ARG A 173 -3.24 1.73 -10.56
N ASP A 174 -2.20 1.95 -11.36
CA ASP A 174 -2.30 2.73 -12.59
C ASP A 174 -3.20 1.99 -13.61
N GLU A 175 -3.12 0.66 -13.70
CA GLU A 175 -4.04 -0.17 -14.51
C GLU A 175 -5.50 -0.09 -14.02
N GLN A 176 -5.71 -0.15 -12.70
CA GLN A 176 -7.05 0.04 -12.13
C GLN A 176 -7.62 1.41 -12.48
N MET A 177 -6.81 2.47 -12.38
CA MET A 177 -7.25 3.82 -12.76
C MET A 177 -7.61 3.91 -14.25
N VAL A 178 -6.81 3.33 -15.15
CA VAL A 178 -7.10 3.30 -16.58
C VAL A 178 -8.40 2.55 -16.86
N SER A 179 -8.63 1.41 -16.20
CA SER A 179 -9.87 0.64 -16.36
C SER A 179 -11.12 1.42 -15.93
N ILE A 180 -11.07 2.12 -14.80
CA ILE A 180 -12.16 2.97 -14.31
C ILE A 180 -12.43 4.14 -15.27
N GLN A 181 -11.37 4.79 -15.77
CA GLN A 181 -11.51 5.88 -16.74
C GLN A 181 -12.13 5.40 -18.06
N ALA A 182 -11.75 4.22 -18.54
CA ALA A 182 -12.33 3.64 -19.74
C ALA A 182 -13.82 3.32 -19.57
N VAL A 183 -14.22 2.76 -18.42
CA VAL A 183 -15.63 2.51 -18.09
C VAL A 183 -16.42 3.83 -18.08
N ASN A 184 -15.94 4.84 -17.36
CA ASN A 184 -16.59 6.15 -17.31
C ASN A 184 -16.73 6.79 -18.70
N TYR A 185 -15.70 6.68 -19.55
CA TYR A 185 -15.74 7.21 -20.91
C TYR A 185 -16.83 6.55 -21.76
N ASN A 186 -16.94 5.21 -21.68
CA ASN A 186 -17.96 4.47 -22.41
C ASN A 186 -19.37 4.86 -21.96
N GLU A 187 -19.61 4.95 -20.65
CA GLU A 187 -20.91 5.39 -20.10
C GLU A 187 -21.29 6.80 -20.56
N VAL A 188 -20.35 7.75 -20.53
CA VAL A 188 -20.57 9.13 -21.02
C VAL A 188 -20.87 9.14 -22.52
N THR A 189 -20.19 8.30 -23.29
CA THR A 189 -20.39 8.21 -24.75
C THR A 189 -21.77 7.65 -25.09
N ASP A 190 -22.22 6.63 -24.36
CA ASP A 190 -23.55 6.03 -24.52
C ASP A 190 -24.65 7.02 -24.15
N GLN A 191 -24.50 7.73 -23.03
CA GLN A 191 -25.41 8.79 -22.61
C GLN A 191 -25.50 9.90 -23.66
N TYR A 192 -24.37 10.38 -24.17
CA TYR A 192 -24.33 11.39 -25.23
C TYR A 192 -25.08 10.94 -26.49
N SER A 193 -24.88 9.68 -26.92
CA SER A 193 -25.55 9.14 -28.10
C SER A 193 -27.08 9.06 -27.93
N THR A 194 -27.54 8.73 -26.73
CA THR A 194 -28.95 8.61 -26.37
C THR A 194 -29.61 9.98 -26.38
N LEU A 195 -29.02 10.95 -25.67
CA LEU A 195 -29.54 12.32 -25.58
C LEU A 195 -29.57 12.99 -26.95
N ARG A 196 -28.57 12.73 -27.80
CA ARG A 196 -28.54 13.23 -29.17
C ARG A 196 -29.68 12.69 -30.03
N LYS A 197 -30.05 11.41 -29.87
CA LYS A 197 -31.23 10.83 -30.56
C LYS A 197 -32.52 11.47 -30.07
N GLU A 198 -32.65 11.71 -28.77
CA GLU A 198 -33.82 12.38 -28.18
C GLU A 198 -33.97 13.80 -28.70
N ILE A 199 -32.89 14.59 -28.74
CA ILE A 199 -32.89 15.95 -29.29
C ILE A 199 -33.39 15.92 -30.74
N SER A 200 -32.85 15.04 -31.58
CA SER A 200 -33.26 14.93 -32.98
C SER A 200 -34.75 14.56 -33.13
N ALA A 201 -35.28 13.68 -32.27
CA ALA A 201 -36.69 13.33 -32.27
C ALA A 201 -37.58 14.51 -31.85
N LEU A 202 -37.19 15.25 -30.81
CA LEU A 202 -37.92 16.42 -30.34
C LEU A 202 -37.91 17.56 -31.36
N GLU A 203 -36.79 17.78 -32.05
CA GLU A 203 -36.70 18.75 -33.14
C GLU A 203 -37.68 18.42 -34.27
N LYS A 204 -37.78 17.13 -34.65
CA LYS A 204 -38.75 16.68 -35.66
C LYS A 204 -40.19 16.97 -35.22
N ILE A 205 -40.51 16.68 -33.96
CA ILE A 205 -41.84 16.96 -33.40
C ILE A 205 -42.12 18.47 -33.40
N LEU A 206 -41.14 19.29 -33.00
CA LEU A 206 -41.28 20.76 -33.04
C LEU A 206 -41.56 21.28 -34.44
N GLU A 207 -40.86 20.75 -35.45
CA GLU A 207 -41.06 21.13 -36.84
C GLU A 207 -42.47 20.77 -37.33
N GLU A 208 -42.94 19.56 -37.00
CA GLU A 208 -44.32 19.14 -37.29
C GLU A 208 -45.36 20.07 -36.65
N LYS A 209 -45.18 20.40 -35.36
CA LYS A 209 -46.10 21.28 -34.62
C LYS A 209 -46.08 22.72 -35.16
N ARG A 210 -44.91 23.25 -35.51
CA ARG A 210 -44.79 24.58 -36.15
C ARG A 210 -45.50 24.61 -37.50
N GLY A 211 -45.37 23.56 -38.30
CA GLY A 211 -46.10 23.43 -39.56
C GLY A 211 -47.63 23.45 -39.37
N LEU A 212 -48.14 22.77 -38.33
CA LEU A 212 -49.56 22.81 -37.98
C LEU A 212 -50.02 24.19 -37.52
N LEU A 213 -49.23 24.84 -36.64
CA LEU A 213 -49.54 26.19 -36.18
C LEU A 213 -49.69 27.15 -37.35
N ARG A 214 -48.75 27.11 -38.31
CA ARG A 214 -48.77 27.95 -39.50
C ARG A 214 -50.04 27.75 -40.34
N LYS A 215 -50.49 26.51 -40.51
CA LYS A 215 -51.75 26.20 -41.22
C LYS A 215 -52.95 26.82 -40.51
N ILE A 216 -53.01 26.71 -39.19
CA ILE A 216 -54.09 27.29 -38.37
C ILE A 216 -54.06 28.82 -38.46
N GLU A 217 -52.89 29.44 -38.40
CA GLU A 217 -52.73 30.90 -38.57
C GLU A 217 -53.22 31.37 -39.95
N ASP A 218 -52.92 30.61 -41.00
CA ASP A 218 -53.39 30.92 -42.37
C ASP A 218 -54.91 30.71 -42.52
N GLU A 219 -55.50 29.77 -41.79
CA GLU A 219 -56.96 29.59 -41.72
C GLU A 219 -57.64 30.72 -40.94
N LEU A 220 -57.09 31.13 -39.80
CA LEU A 220 -57.59 32.27 -39.01
C LEU A 220 -57.57 33.57 -39.81
N LYS A 221 -56.45 33.88 -40.50
CA LYS A 221 -56.36 35.06 -41.36
C LYS A 221 -57.40 35.06 -42.49
N ARG A 222 -57.65 33.89 -43.10
CA ARG A 222 -58.68 33.74 -44.14
C ARG A 222 -60.09 33.95 -43.58
N SER A 223 -60.37 33.44 -42.38
CA SER A 223 -61.63 33.68 -41.67
C SER A 223 -61.83 35.16 -41.34
N GLU A 224 -60.80 35.86 -40.85
CA GLU A 224 -60.88 37.28 -40.51
C GLU A 224 -61.11 38.17 -41.75
N LEU A 225 -60.47 37.86 -42.89
CA LEU A 225 -60.70 38.57 -44.16
C LEU A 225 -62.14 38.40 -44.67
N GLY A 226 -62.76 37.23 -44.48
CA GLY A 226 -64.16 36.98 -44.84
C GLY A 226 -65.17 37.73 -43.96
N VAL A 227 -64.84 38.01 -42.70
CA VAL A 227 -65.69 38.78 -41.77
C VAL A 227 -65.66 40.28 -42.10
N ILE A 228 -64.53 40.81 -42.58
CA ILE A 228 -64.39 42.22 -42.94
C ILE A 228 -65.16 42.56 -44.23
N GLU A 229 -65.26 41.64 -45.18
CA GLU A 229 -66.11 41.83 -46.38
C GLU A 229 -67.62 41.74 -46.07
N GLY A 230 -68.02 40.94 -45.07
CA GLY A 230 -69.41 40.86 -44.61
C GLY A 230 -69.90 42.06 -43.78
N THR A 231 -68.99 42.90 -43.26
CA THR A 231 -69.34 44.04 -42.38
C THR A 231 -69.46 45.37 -43.15
N LYS A 232 -69.18 45.40 -44.47
CA LYS A 232 -69.25 46.62 -45.31
C LYS A 232 -70.60 46.88 -45.98
N VAL A 233 -71.64 46.12 -45.64
CA VAL A 233 -73.01 46.31 -46.13
C VAL A 233 -73.92 46.61 -44.94
N PHE A 234 -73.92 47.83 -44.43
CA PHE A 234 -75.06 48.51 -43.79
C PHE A 234 -74.76 50.01 -43.69
#